data_AF-A0A955HBK2-F1
#
_entry.id   AF-A0A955HBK2-F1
#
_cell.length_a   1.000
_cell.length_b   1.000
_cell.length_c   1.000
_cell.angle_alpha   90.00
_cell.angle_beta   90.00
_cell.angle_gamma   90.00
#
_symmetry.space_group_name_H-M   'P 1'
#
loop_
_entity.id
_entity.type
_entity.pdbx_description
1 polymer ?
#
loop_
_entity_poly.entity_id
_entity_poly.type
_entity_poly.pdbx_seq_one_letter_code
_entity_poly.pdbx_strand_id
1 'polypeptide(L)'
;MFFNEQLSKDEYEKRVAEIDLGSYKIYTETQQKVEDHWGTQIPRAVFSERNEGTTGVHIFQCKNVKDSMEVSHAEDSRFLLAMLGFPVTECYDCSFWGENLSRSYEGCAAGGDSSDMHFCYESGMNLIDAEYCKDIIGGSHVLGSVSVKKSEYVILNKRYSKEEYEELAPKIKRHMDEMPYTDKGGRVYKYGEFFPTELSPFAYNETVADDLFPLSKEEVEANGYRFREPAPNEHPVTLPASDLPDHIKDAPENITSEVVGCTECERGFRIVPAEVSFLKARNLPLPRRCPMCRLKEKYRAWIKNLRTFERVCDKCGVNFV
;
A
#
# COMPACT_ATOMS: atom_id res chain seq x y z
N MET A 1 28.71 -9.15 13.27
CA MET A 1 28.54 -8.06 14.25
C MET A 1 27.29 -8.31 15.08
N PHE A 2 27.26 -7.85 16.33
CA PHE A 2 26.11 -7.86 17.23
C PHE A 2 26.05 -6.50 17.92
N PHE A 3 24.98 -5.70 17.70
CA PHE A 3 24.89 -4.31 18.20
C PHE A 3 26.14 -3.46 17.86
N ASN A 4 26.57 -3.48 16.59
CA ASN A 4 27.80 -2.88 16.06
C ASN A 4 29.14 -3.39 16.66
N GLU A 5 29.13 -4.36 17.57
CA GLU A 5 30.34 -5.02 18.05
C GLU A 5 30.77 -6.12 17.06
N GLN A 6 32.04 -6.14 16.67
CA GLN A 6 32.61 -7.21 15.86
C GLN A 6 33.01 -8.38 16.77
N LEU A 7 32.45 -9.56 16.52
CA LEU A 7 32.64 -10.78 17.31
C LEU A 7 33.25 -11.89 16.47
N SER A 8 33.87 -12.88 17.12
CA SER A 8 34.08 -14.19 16.49
C SER A 8 32.75 -14.89 16.21
N LYS A 9 32.78 -15.93 15.38
CA LYS A 9 31.59 -16.74 15.07
C LYS A 9 30.98 -17.35 16.34
N ASP A 10 31.82 -18.00 17.15
CA ASP A 10 31.39 -18.74 18.34
C ASP A 10 30.80 -17.81 19.41
N GLU A 11 31.37 -16.61 19.59
CA GLU A 11 30.83 -15.59 20.49
C GLU A 11 29.49 -15.03 19.99
N TYR A 12 29.35 -14.83 18.68
CA TYR A 12 28.09 -14.39 18.07
C TYR A 12 26.99 -15.45 18.26
N GLU A 13 27.28 -16.71 17.93
CA GLU A 13 26.35 -17.83 18.10
C GLU A 13 25.95 -18.00 19.57
N LYS A 14 26.90 -17.84 20.51
CA LYS A 14 26.62 -17.83 21.96
C LYS A 14 25.66 -16.70 22.36
N ARG A 15 25.95 -15.44 22.00
CA ARG A 15 25.10 -14.29 22.38
C ARG A 15 23.70 -14.37 21.77
N VAL A 16 23.56 -14.92 20.57
CA VAL A 16 22.25 -15.17 19.95
C VAL A 16 21.49 -16.29 20.68
N ALA A 17 22.17 -17.37 21.07
CA ALA A 17 21.56 -18.47 21.81
C ALA A 17 21.13 -18.10 23.25
N GLU A 18 21.73 -17.06 23.85
CA GLU A 18 21.32 -16.52 25.16
C GLU A 18 19.96 -15.77 25.11
N ILE A 19 19.44 -15.42 23.92
CA ILE A 19 18.15 -14.73 23.77
C ILE A 19 17.04 -15.75 23.48
N ASP A 20 16.32 -16.19 24.52
CA ASP A 20 15.14 -17.04 24.36
C ASP A 20 13.92 -16.24 23.85
N LEU A 21 13.87 -16.01 22.53
CA LEU A 21 12.75 -15.37 21.85
C LEU A 21 11.43 -16.14 21.97
N GLY A 22 11.39 -17.34 22.55
CA GLY A 22 10.17 -18.08 22.80
C GLY A 22 9.32 -17.47 23.92
N SER A 23 9.94 -16.69 24.81
CA SER A 23 9.30 -15.84 25.84
C SER A 23 8.83 -14.51 25.23
N TYR A 24 7.56 -14.15 25.44
CA TYR A 24 7.01 -12.86 25.02
C TYR A 24 7.74 -11.70 25.70
N LYS A 25 8.00 -11.81 27.01
CA LYS A 25 8.75 -10.80 27.75
C LYS A 25 10.14 -10.57 27.13
N ILE A 26 10.91 -11.64 26.91
CA ILE A 26 12.26 -11.52 26.32
C ILE A 26 12.16 -11.00 24.89
N TYR A 27 11.18 -11.46 24.10
CA TYR A 27 10.92 -10.98 22.74
C TYR A 27 10.68 -9.47 22.71
N THR A 28 9.74 -8.93 23.50
CA THR A 28 9.44 -7.49 23.54
C THR A 28 10.59 -6.68 24.13
N GLU A 29 11.26 -7.15 25.18
CA GLU A 29 12.47 -6.48 25.70
C GLU A 29 13.60 -6.45 24.65
N THR A 30 13.72 -7.48 23.82
CA THR A 30 14.72 -7.54 22.75
C THR A 30 14.36 -6.60 21.60
N GLN A 31 13.08 -6.51 21.22
CA GLN A 31 12.61 -5.51 20.26
C GLN A 31 12.96 -4.09 20.75
N GLN A 32 12.63 -3.74 22.00
CA GLN A 32 12.94 -2.42 22.55
C GLN A 32 14.45 -2.14 22.54
N LYS A 33 15.29 -3.08 23.00
CA LYS A 33 16.76 -2.93 22.97
C LYS A 33 17.29 -2.68 21.55
N VAL A 34 16.71 -3.32 20.54
CA VAL A 34 17.09 -3.12 19.13
C VAL A 34 16.65 -1.75 18.62
N GLU A 35 15.42 -1.32 18.93
CA GLU A 35 14.93 0.03 18.58
C GLU A 35 15.74 1.14 19.25
N ASP A 36 16.05 1.00 20.54
CA ASP A 36 16.90 1.92 21.30
C ASP A 36 18.29 2.03 20.66
N HIS A 37 18.89 0.89 20.28
CA HIS A 37 20.20 0.86 19.61
C HIS A 37 20.17 1.52 18.23
N TRP A 38 19.11 1.29 17.44
CA TRP A 38 18.91 2.00 16.17
C TRP A 38 18.73 3.51 16.38
N GLY A 39 18.06 3.93 17.46
CA GLY A 39 17.93 5.33 17.87
C GLY A 39 19.26 6.02 18.20
N THR A 40 20.32 5.27 18.54
CA THR A 40 21.68 5.84 18.73
C THR A 40 22.48 5.98 17.43
N GLN A 41 21.99 5.48 16.30
CA GLN A 41 22.67 5.60 15.02
C GLN A 41 22.34 6.93 14.35
N ILE A 42 23.33 7.53 13.68
CA ILE A 42 23.08 8.72 12.85
C ILE A 42 22.34 8.27 11.58
N PRO A 43 21.09 8.69 11.34
CA PRO A 43 20.38 8.30 10.14
C PRO A 43 21.04 8.93 8.90
N ARG A 44 21.04 8.20 7.78
CA ARG A 44 21.47 8.75 6.50
C ARG A 44 20.49 9.85 6.08
N ALA A 45 20.96 11.10 6.00
CA ALA A 45 20.13 12.28 5.74
C ALA A 45 19.26 12.15 4.48
N VAL A 46 19.79 11.56 3.40
CA VAL A 46 19.07 11.30 2.15
C VAL A 46 19.28 9.85 1.72
N PHE A 47 18.23 9.03 1.76
CA PHE A 47 18.19 7.67 1.22
C PHE A 47 17.52 7.67 -0.17
N SER A 48 18.21 8.29 -1.13
CA SER A 48 17.79 8.48 -2.53
C SER A 48 19.04 8.79 -3.36
N GLU A 49 19.17 8.24 -4.57
CA GLU A 49 20.40 8.32 -5.35
C GLU A 49 20.15 8.46 -6.87
N ARG A 50 21.10 9.14 -7.56
CA ARG A 50 21.11 9.32 -9.03
C ARG A 50 19.85 9.99 -9.60
N ASN A 51 19.36 11.01 -8.90
CA ASN A 51 18.17 11.75 -9.32
C ASN A 51 18.54 13.15 -9.85
N GLU A 52 17.84 13.62 -10.89
CA GLU A 52 17.98 14.97 -11.45
C GLU A 52 16.62 15.67 -11.39
N GLY A 53 16.56 16.90 -10.85
CA GLY A 53 15.31 17.68 -10.83
C GLY A 53 14.15 17.06 -10.05
N THR A 54 14.41 16.09 -9.17
CA THR A 54 13.38 15.22 -8.55
C THR A 54 13.16 15.53 -7.07
N THR A 55 11.94 15.32 -6.56
CA THR A 55 11.53 15.53 -5.16
C THR A 55 10.62 14.40 -4.68
N GLY A 56 10.83 13.91 -3.46
CA GLY A 56 10.01 12.87 -2.84
C GLY A 56 10.81 11.98 -1.91
N VAL A 57 10.26 10.82 -1.54
CA VAL A 57 10.87 9.91 -0.56
C VAL A 57 11.24 8.59 -1.20
N HIS A 58 12.44 8.08 -0.86
CA HIS A 58 12.97 6.79 -1.35
C HIS A 58 12.94 6.67 -2.89
N ILE A 59 13.35 7.73 -3.59
CA ILE A 59 13.40 7.76 -5.06
C ILE A 59 14.81 7.45 -5.54
N PHE A 60 14.95 6.61 -6.56
CA PHE A 60 16.25 6.27 -7.14
C PHE A 60 16.20 6.29 -8.67
N GLN A 61 17.24 6.84 -9.29
CA GLN A 61 17.43 6.84 -10.75
C GLN A 61 16.27 7.50 -11.53
N CYS A 62 15.73 8.63 -11.02
CA CYS A 62 14.59 9.34 -11.61
C CYS A 62 14.91 10.79 -11.99
N LYS A 63 14.29 11.28 -13.08
CA LYS A 63 14.50 12.63 -13.62
C LYS A 63 13.19 13.42 -13.68
N ASN A 64 13.21 14.67 -13.22
CA ASN A 64 12.06 15.58 -13.19
C ASN A 64 10.81 15.06 -12.45
N VAL A 65 10.94 14.05 -11.56
CA VAL A 65 9.80 13.46 -10.85
C VAL A 65 9.43 14.28 -9.61
N LYS A 66 8.17 14.67 -9.46
CA LYS A 66 7.71 15.55 -8.38
C LYS A 66 6.74 14.87 -7.41
N ASP A 67 6.80 15.25 -6.14
CA ASP A 67 5.85 14.84 -5.08
C ASP A 67 5.49 13.34 -5.04
N SER A 68 6.44 12.47 -5.34
CA SER A 68 6.24 11.01 -5.43
C SER A 68 6.85 10.26 -4.23
N MET A 69 6.36 9.04 -3.98
CA MET A 69 6.82 8.18 -2.88
C MET A 69 7.15 6.79 -3.42
N GLU A 70 8.41 6.36 -3.28
CA GLU A 70 8.95 5.06 -3.69
C GLU A 70 8.71 4.67 -5.18
N VAL A 71 9.57 5.16 -6.10
CA VAL A 71 9.59 4.74 -7.52
C VAL A 71 11.05 4.65 -8.00
N SER A 72 11.40 3.76 -8.95
CA SER A 72 12.79 3.67 -9.46
C SER A 72 12.96 3.25 -10.93
N HIS A 73 12.58 4.11 -11.86
CA HIS A 73 13.23 4.42 -13.17
C HIS A 73 12.26 5.31 -13.97
N ALA A 74 11.85 6.42 -13.36
CA ALA A 74 10.82 7.31 -13.90
C ALA A 74 11.39 8.64 -14.40
N GLU A 75 10.85 9.13 -15.50
CA GLU A 75 11.13 10.47 -16.04
C GLU A 75 9.81 11.25 -16.19
N ASP A 76 9.89 12.59 -16.02
CA ASP A 76 8.84 13.57 -16.35
C ASP A 76 7.42 13.22 -15.82
N SER A 77 7.28 13.13 -14.49
CA SER A 77 6.07 12.58 -13.83
C SER A 77 5.81 13.19 -12.43
N ARG A 78 4.59 13.02 -11.86
CA ARG A 78 4.21 13.50 -10.52
C ARG A 78 3.29 12.52 -9.77
N PHE A 79 3.20 12.70 -8.44
CA PHE A 79 2.23 12.06 -7.53
C PHE A 79 2.19 10.52 -7.59
N LEU A 80 3.29 9.90 -8.01
CA LEU A 80 3.38 8.44 -8.08
C LEU A 80 3.52 7.84 -6.68
N LEU A 81 2.79 6.76 -6.43
CA LEU A 81 2.81 6.04 -5.15
C LEU A 81 3.23 4.58 -5.37
N ALA A 82 4.43 4.21 -4.92
CA ALA A 82 4.96 2.85 -4.80
C ALA A 82 5.03 2.03 -6.11
N MET A 83 5.93 2.37 -7.04
CA MET A 83 6.21 1.57 -8.26
C MET A 83 7.70 1.21 -8.36
N LEU A 84 8.04 0.07 -7.73
CA LEU A 84 9.35 -0.18 -7.11
C LEU A 84 10.48 -0.65 -8.04
N GLY A 85 10.42 -0.34 -9.34
CA GLY A 85 11.58 -0.40 -10.24
C GLY A 85 11.27 -0.80 -11.69
N PHE A 86 12.18 -0.42 -12.60
CA PHE A 86 12.22 -0.79 -14.03
C PHE A 86 11.16 -0.07 -14.88
N PRO A 87 11.49 0.36 -16.12
CA PRO A 87 11.18 1.69 -16.63
C PRO A 87 9.75 2.14 -16.35
N VAL A 88 9.56 3.22 -15.60
CA VAL A 88 8.23 3.68 -15.17
C VAL A 88 7.91 4.98 -15.89
N THR A 89 7.42 4.85 -17.12
CA THR A 89 7.52 5.90 -18.15
C THR A 89 6.29 6.81 -18.26
N GLU A 90 6.57 8.10 -18.05
CA GLU A 90 5.76 9.35 -18.15
C GLU A 90 4.28 9.27 -17.72
N CYS A 91 4.00 9.31 -16.40
CA CYS A 91 2.65 9.14 -15.81
C CYS A 91 2.19 10.29 -14.87
N TYR A 92 0.88 10.42 -14.64
CA TYR A 92 0.25 11.44 -13.77
C TYR A 92 -1.25 11.09 -13.50
N ASP A 93 -1.66 10.18 -12.61
CA ASP A 93 -1.01 9.58 -11.45
C ASP A 93 -1.27 8.06 -11.44
N CYS A 94 -0.34 7.23 -10.98
CA CYS A 94 -0.50 5.76 -10.94
C CYS A 94 -0.09 5.18 -9.58
N SER A 95 -0.90 4.27 -9.03
CA SER A 95 -0.73 3.74 -7.66
C SER A 95 -0.41 2.23 -7.58
N PHE A 96 0.58 1.94 -6.74
CA PHE A 96 1.07 0.66 -6.18
C PHE A 96 1.74 -0.40 -7.08
N TRP A 97 1.61 -0.36 -8.40
CA TRP A 97 2.50 -1.12 -9.31
C TRP A 97 2.48 -0.53 -10.73
N GLY A 98 3.52 -0.85 -11.51
CA GLY A 98 3.72 -0.43 -12.89
C GLY A 98 5.12 -0.83 -13.39
N GLU A 99 5.19 -1.44 -14.57
CA GLU A 99 6.43 -1.88 -15.24
C GLU A 99 6.31 -1.51 -16.73
N ASN A 100 7.30 -0.81 -17.29
CA ASN A 100 7.27 -0.26 -18.66
C ASN A 100 5.94 0.46 -18.97
N LEU A 101 5.67 1.52 -18.18
CA LEU A 101 4.43 2.30 -18.26
C LEU A 101 4.32 3.20 -19.50
N SER A 102 3.12 3.70 -19.79
CA SER A 102 2.79 4.28 -21.08
C SER A 102 1.84 5.47 -20.96
N ARG A 103 2.43 6.68 -21.00
CA ARG A 103 1.80 8.02 -21.03
C ARG A 103 0.53 8.15 -20.20
N SER A 104 0.53 7.59 -18.99
CA SER A 104 -0.70 7.16 -18.30
C SER A 104 -1.31 8.20 -17.36
N TYR A 105 -2.64 8.22 -17.28
CA TYR A 105 -3.45 9.07 -16.40
C TYR A 105 -4.67 8.28 -15.91
N GLU A 106 -5.43 8.77 -14.94
CA GLU A 106 -5.17 8.42 -13.54
C GLU A 106 -5.47 6.91 -13.33
N GLY A 107 -4.64 6.20 -12.55
CA GLY A 107 -4.67 4.74 -12.45
C GLY A 107 -4.47 4.20 -11.05
N CYS A 108 -5.30 3.25 -10.62
CA CYS A 108 -5.17 2.63 -9.29
C CYS A 108 -5.05 1.10 -9.36
N ALA A 109 -3.87 0.59 -9.00
CA ALA A 109 -3.37 -0.79 -9.07
C ALA A 109 -2.98 -1.25 -10.49
N ALA A 110 -1.93 -0.64 -11.04
CA ALA A 110 -1.56 -0.70 -12.47
C ALA A 110 -0.40 -1.67 -12.81
N GLY A 111 -0.11 -1.82 -14.12
CA GLY A 111 0.91 -2.68 -14.78
C GLY A 111 1.15 -2.19 -16.22
N GLY A 112 2.04 -2.71 -17.07
CA GLY A 112 2.90 -3.91 -17.03
C GLY A 112 3.25 -4.33 -18.48
N ASP A 113 4.39 -3.88 -19.02
CA ASP A 113 4.77 -3.85 -20.45
C ASP A 113 3.62 -3.29 -21.33
N SER A 114 3.34 -1.99 -21.17
CA SER A 114 2.06 -1.34 -21.52
C SER A 114 2.12 -0.35 -22.71
N SER A 115 0.95 0.12 -23.15
CA SER A 115 0.75 1.21 -24.13
C SER A 115 -0.49 2.07 -23.78
N ASP A 116 -0.44 3.37 -24.11
CA ASP A 116 -1.21 4.51 -23.56
C ASP A 116 -2.55 4.23 -22.83
N MET A 117 -2.59 4.53 -21.54
CA MET A 117 -3.70 4.23 -20.62
C MET A 117 -4.33 5.49 -19.98
N HIS A 118 -5.63 5.70 -20.22
CA HIS A 118 -6.42 6.79 -19.59
C HIS A 118 -7.90 6.38 -19.48
N PHE A 119 -8.63 6.37 -18.37
CA PHE A 119 -8.35 6.62 -16.95
C PHE A 119 -9.01 5.44 -16.20
N CYS A 120 -8.39 4.85 -15.17
CA CYS A 120 -8.53 3.40 -14.94
C CYS A 120 -8.49 2.88 -13.48
N TYR A 121 -9.37 1.92 -13.16
CA TYR A 121 -9.52 1.35 -11.80
C TYR A 121 -10.15 -0.06 -11.89
N GLU A 122 -9.49 -1.20 -11.66
CA GLU A 122 -8.09 -1.50 -11.31
C GLU A 122 -7.46 -2.35 -12.45
N SER A 123 -6.19 -2.12 -12.80
CA SER A 123 -5.76 -2.17 -14.21
C SER A 123 -4.98 -3.42 -14.66
N GLY A 124 -4.86 -3.59 -15.98
CA GLY A 124 -4.51 -4.86 -16.64
C GLY A 124 -3.09 -4.98 -17.24
N MET A 125 -2.88 -6.04 -18.03
CA MET A 125 -1.58 -6.37 -18.65
C MET A 125 -1.62 -6.26 -20.18
N ASN A 126 -0.54 -5.75 -20.80
CA ASN A 126 -0.36 -5.65 -22.26
C ASN A 126 -1.54 -4.92 -22.96
N LEU A 127 -1.95 -3.77 -22.43
CA LEU A 127 -3.02 -2.94 -23.00
C LEU A 127 -2.42 -1.96 -24.01
N ILE A 128 -3.12 -1.71 -25.12
CA ILE A 128 -2.65 -0.83 -26.21
C ILE A 128 -3.50 0.44 -26.34
N ASP A 129 -4.80 0.32 -26.09
CA ASP A 129 -5.78 1.41 -26.10
C ASP A 129 -6.96 0.93 -25.25
N ALA A 130 -7.09 1.48 -24.05
CA ALA A 130 -8.07 1.07 -23.04
C ALA A 130 -8.45 2.22 -22.09
N GLU A 131 -9.76 2.44 -21.91
CA GLU A 131 -10.29 3.54 -21.10
C GLU A 131 -11.38 3.08 -20.14
N TYR A 132 -11.37 3.54 -18.88
CA TYR A 132 -12.35 3.19 -17.84
C TYR A 132 -12.53 1.67 -17.64
N CYS A 133 -11.41 0.93 -17.67
CA CYS A 133 -11.39 -0.54 -17.71
C CYS A 133 -10.87 -1.19 -16.41
N LYS A 134 -11.14 -2.50 -16.26
CA LYS A 134 -10.72 -3.32 -15.11
C LYS A 134 -10.32 -4.76 -15.50
N ASP A 135 -9.27 -5.31 -14.88
CA ASP A 135 -8.86 -6.74 -14.95
C ASP A 135 -8.58 -7.32 -16.37
N ILE A 136 -8.19 -6.49 -17.35
CA ILE A 136 -8.01 -6.91 -18.76
C ILE A 136 -6.63 -7.54 -19.03
N ILE A 137 -6.55 -8.56 -19.90
CA ILE A 137 -5.29 -9.16 -20.36
C ILE A 137 -5.22 -9.17 -21.89
N GLY A 138 -4.47 -8.24 -22.45
CA GLY A 138 -4.29 -8.07 -23.90
C GLY A 138 -5.53 -7.50 -24.60
N GLY A 139 -5.44 -6.25 -25.05
CA GLY A 139 -6.54 -5.58 -25.76
C GLY A 139 -6.15 -4.25 -26.40
N SER A 140 -6.95 -3.85 -27.39
CA SER A 140 -6.86 -2.57 -28.09
C SER A 140 -8.28 -2.11 -28.46
N HIS A 141 -8.55 -0.81 -28.52
CA HIS A 141 -9.88 -0.25 -28.77
C HIS A 141 -10.93 -0.77 -27.77
N VAL A 142 -10.71 -0.49 -26.47
CA VAL A 142 -11.59 -0.94 -25.37
C VAL A 142 -12.07 0.22 -24.51
N LEU A 143 -13.39 0.33 -24.33
CA LEU A 143 -14.03 1.37 -23.52
C LEU A 143 -14.96 0.75 -22.45
N GLY A 144 -14.79 1.15 -21.19
CA GLY A 144 -15.72 0.85 -20.09
C GLY A 144 -15.90 -0.65 -19.78
N SER A 145 -14.87 -1.47 -19.93
CA SER A 145 -15.01 -2.95 -19.95
C SER A 145 -14.20 -3.66 -18.86
N VAL A 146 -14.65 -4.87 -18.51
CA VAL A 146 -14.12 -5.67 -17.39
C VAL A 146 -13.69 -7.07 -17.86
N SER A 147 -12.51 -7.53 -17.43
CA SER A 147 -12.01 -8.91 -17.57
C SER A 147 -11.86 -9.47 -18.99
N VAL A 148 -11.51 -8.64 -19.98
CA VAL A 148 -11.42 -9.07 -21.40
C VAL A 148 -10.07 -9.75 -21.71
N LYS A 149 -10.09 -10.81 -22.54
CA LYS A 149 -8.90 -11.63 -22.86
C LYS A 149 -8.74 -11.82 -24.37
N LYS A 150 -8.06 -10.86 -25.01
CA LYS A 150 -7.92 -10.68 -26.47
C LYS A 150 -9.21 -10.29 -27.20
N SER A 151 -9.25 -9.01 -27.55
CA SER A 151 -10.33 -8.36 -28.27
C SER A 151 -9.83 -7.09 -28.95
N GLU A 152 -10.53 -6.71 -30.01
CA GLU A 152 -10.50 -5.40 -30.62
C GLU A 152 -11.95 -4.89 -30.66
N TYR A 153 -12.15 -3.57 -30.61
CA TYR A 153 -13.45 -2.90 -30.78
C TYR A 153 -14.52 -3.35 -29.77
N VAL A 154 -14.28 -3.09 -28.48
CA VAL A 154 -15.16 -3.48 -27.36
C VAL A 154 -15.64 -2.28 -26.56
N ILE A 155 -16.96 -2.20 -26.36
CA ILE A 155 -17.61 -1.17 -25.54
C ILE A 155 -18.54 -1.88 -24.55
N LEU A 156 -18.38 -1.62 -23.25
CA LEU A 156 -19.19 -2.22 -22.17
C LEU A 156 -19.31 -3.76 -22.30
N ASN A 157 -18.17 -4.45 -22.46
CA ASN A 157 -18.05 -5.90 -22.68
C ASN A 157 -18.70 -6.46 -23.97
N LYS A 158 -19.27 -5.64 -24.85
CA LYS A 158 -19.82 -6.07 -26.14
C LYS A 158 -18.83 -5.77 -27.28
N ARG A 159 -18.67 -6.75 -28.19
CA ARG A 159 -17.87 -6.63 -29.43
C ARG A 159 -18.69 -5.97 -30.54
N TYR A 160 -18.01 -5.18 -31.37
CA TYR A 160 -18.56 -4.44 -32.50
C TYR A 160 -17.71 -4.66 -33.76
N SER A 161 -18.21 -4.28 -34.94
CA SER A 161 -17.33 -4.03 -36.09
C SER A 161 -16.43 -2.82 -35.81
N LYS A 162 -15.37 -2.67 -36.62
CA LYS A 162 -14.51 -1.49 -36.55
C LYS A 162 -15.30 -0.20 -36.78
N GLU A 163 -16.12 -0.19 -37.81
CA GLU A 163 -16.93 0.96 -38.25
C GLU A 163 -17.98 1.33 -37.19
N GLU A 164 -18.64 0.33 -36.60
CA GLU A 164 -19.59 0.54 -35.49
C GLU A 164 -18.90 1.13 -34.25
N TYR A 165 -17.68 0.70 -33.93
CA TYR A 165 -16.91 1.23 -32.80
C TYR A 165 -16.42 2.65 -33.06
N GLU A 166 -15.86 2.92 -34.24
CA GLU A 166 -15.40 4.25 -34.67
C GLU A 166 -16.57 5.26 -34.73
N GLU A 167 -17.80 4.81 -34.99
CA GLU A 167 -19.00 5.65 -34.87
C GLU A 167 -19.50 5.82 -33.42
N LEU A 168 -19.46 4.76 -32.60
CA LEU A 168 -20.09 4.73 -31.28
C LEU A 168 -19.21 5.32 -30.15
N ALA A 169 -17.91 5.01 -30.12
CA ALA A 169 -17.04 5.46 -29.04
C ALA A 169 -16.97 7.00 -28.94
N PRO A 170 -16.81 7.79 -30.03
CA PRO A 170 -16.82 9.26 -29.94
C PRO A 170 -18.16 9.84 -29.47
N LYS A 171 -19.29 9.18 -29.76
CA LYS A 171 -20.61 9.60 -29.28
C LYS A 171 -20.74 9.43 -27.77
N ILE A 172 -20.21 8.32 -27.21
CA ILE A 172 -20.19 8.08 -25.77
C ILE A 172 -19.33 9.13 -25.07
N LYS A 173 -18.11 9.37 -25.58
CA LYS A 173 -17.19 10.39 -25.03
C LYS A 173 -17.83 11.79 -25.03
N ARG A 174 -18.42 12.21 -26.15
CA ARG A 174 -19.12 13.51 -26.23
C ARG A 174 -20.34 13.58 -25.29
N HIS A 175 -21.08 12.48 -25.11
CA HIS A 175 -22.19 12.43 -24.18
C HIS A 175 -21.73 12.60 -22.72
N MET A 176 -20.54 12.12 -22.34
CA MET A 176 -19.95 12.36 -21.01
C MET A 176 -19.59 13.85 -20.80
N ASP A 177 -19.29 14.60 -21.86
CA ASP A 177 -19.06 16.05 -21.78
C ASP A 177 -20.36 16.88 -21.79
N GLU A 178 -21.36 16.43 -22.55
CA GLU A 178 -22.69 17.05 -22.67
C GLU A 178 -23.56 16.77 -21.42
N MET A 179 -23.37 15.63 -20.77
CA MET A 179 -24.07 15.19 -19.55
C MET A 179 -23.08 14.62 -18.51
N PRO A 180 -22.20 15.45 -17.94
CA PRO A 180 -21.20 15.00 -16.96
C PRO A 180 -21.85 14.61 -15.64
N TYR A 181 -21.20 13.69 -14.92
CA TYR A 181 -21.60 13.37 -13.56
C TYR A 181 -21.24 14.55 -12.64
N THR A 182 -22.12 14.92 -11.72
CA THR A 182 -21.82 15.92 -10.69
C THR A 182 -22.06 15.28 -9.34
N ASP A 183 -21.03 15.27 -8.49
CA ASP A 183 -21.11 14.64 -7.18
C ASP A 183 -21.85 15.52 -6.16
N LYS A 184 -22.06 14.98 -4.95
CA LYS A 184 -22.70 15.72 -3.85
C LYS A 184 -21.97 17.01 -3.43
N GLY A 185 -20.67 17.13 -3.72
CA GLY A 185 -19.87 18.33 -3.47
C GLY A 185 -19.91 19.36 -4.60
N GLY A 186 -20.59 19.06 -5.72
CA GLY A 186 -20.61 19.91 -6.91
C GLY A 186 -19.39 19.77 -7.81
N ARG A 187 -18.53 18.75 -7.59
CA ARG A 187 -17.41 18.42 -8.48
C ARG A 187 -17.96 17.78 -9.76
N VAL A 188 -17.54 18.29 -10.92
CA VAL A 188 -18.05 17.89 -12.24
C VAL A 188 -17.06 16.95 -12.92
N TYR A 189 -17.50 15.74 -13.20
CA TYR A 189 -16.73 14.65 -13.79
C TYR A 189 -17.11 14.48 -15.26
N LYS A 190 -16.24 14.96 -16.14
CA LYS A 190 -16.34 14.90 -17.60
C LYS A 190 -15.58 13.71 -18.18
N TYR A 191 -15.64 13.54 -19.50
CA TYR A 191 -14.65 12.70 -20.17
C TYR A 191 -13.26 13.31 -19.98
N GLY A 192 -12.37 12.58 -19.31
CA GLY A 192 -11.04 13.06 -18.91
C GLY A 192 -10.80 12.98 -17.41
N GLU A 193 -11.86 12.90 -16.61
CA GLU A 193 -11.79 12.86 -15.15
C GLU A 193 -11.79 11.42 -14.64
N PHE A 194 -11.14 11.19 -13.50
CA PHE A 194 -11.17 9.89 -12.83
C PHE A 194 -12.55 9.57 -12.23
N PHE A 195 -12.74 8.33 -11.76
CA PHE A 195 -14.00 7.92 -11.15
C PHE A 195 -14.31 8.78 -9.89
N PRO A 196 -15.55 9.31 -9.76
CA PRO A 196 -15.97 10.03 -8.56
C PRO A 196 -15.75 9.21 -7.29
N THR A 197 -15.15 9.82 -6.27
CA THR A 197 -14.76 9.12 -5.04
C THR A 197 -15.94 8.50 -4.28
N GLU A 198 -17.16 9.03 -4.45
CA GLU A 198 -18.38 8.44 -3.88
C GLU A 198 -18.84 7.13 -4.56
N LEU A 199 -18.31 6.82 -5.76
CA LEU A 199 -18.48 5.52 -6.43
C LEU A 199 -17.47 4.47 -5.98
N SER A 200 -16.47 4.84 -5.16
CA SER A 200 -15.52 3.89 -4.58
C SER A 200 -16.27 2.76 -3.85
N PRO A 201 -15.88 1.49 -3.99
CA PRO A 201 -16.47 0.40 -3.21
C PRO A 201 -16.07 0.47 -1.73
N PHE A 202 -14.99 1.16 -1.37
CA PHE A 202 -14.44 1.28 0.00
C PHE A 202 -14.79 2.63 0.65
N ALA A 203 -14.81 2.70 1.98
CA ALA A 203 -14.81 3.96 2.71
C ALA A 203 -13.38 4.49 2.91
N TYR A 204 -13.21 5.79 3.15
CA TYR A 204 -11.90 6.44 3.26
C TYR A 204 -11.01 5.75 4.30
N ASN A 205 -11.55 5.57 5.50
CA ASN A 205 -10.93 4.93 6.67
C ASN A 205 -10.76 3.40 6.56
N GLU A 206 -11.07 2.81 5.40
CA GLU A 206 -10.73 1.42 5.04
C GLU A 206 -9.57 1.33 4.04
N THR A 207 -9.17 2.44 3.43
CA THR A 207 -8.12 2.50 2.42
C THR A 207 -6.80 2.98 3.01
N VAL A 208 -5.71 2.74 2.28
CA VAL A 208 -4.37 3.26 2.61
C VAL A 208 -4.30 4.80 2.64
N ALA A 209 -5.29 5.50 2.04
CA ALA A 209 -5.38 6.96 2.10
C ALA A 209 -5.51 7.48 3.54
N ASP A 210 -6.24 6.78 4.42
CA ASP A 210 -6.38 7.16 5.84
C ASP A 210 -5.09 6.96 6.65
N ASP A 211 -4.28 5.95 6.31
CA ASP A 211 -2.98 5.78 6.96
C ASP A 211 -1.93 6.79 6.46
N LEU A 212 -1.99 7.21 5.19
CA LEU A 212 -1.10 8.21 4.58
C LEU A 212 -1.48 9.65 4.96
N PHE A 213 -2.77 9.97 4.83
CA PHE A 213 -3.38 11.29 4.99
C PHE A 213 -4.55 11.19 6.00
N PRO A 214 -4.28 10.95 7.29
CA PRO A 214 -5.32 10.74 8.29
C PRO A 214 -6.24 11.96 8.41
N LEU A 215 -7.54 11.72 8.25
CA LEU A 215 -8.60 12.73 8.36
C LEU A 215 -9.53 12.40 9.53
N SER A 216 -10.06 13.42 10.20
CA SER A 216 -11.20 13.25 11.10
C SER A 216 -12.46 12.81 10.33
N LYS A 217 -13.44 12.23 11.02
CA LYS A 217 -14.71 11.85 10.40
C LYS A 217 -15.38 13.05 9.73
N GLU A 218 -15.34 14.20 10.41
CA GLU A 218 -15.89 15.46 9.95
C GLU A 218 -15.20 15.95 8.66
N GLU A 219 -13.88 15.78 8.54
CA GLU A 219 -13.13 16.08 7.31
C GLU A 219 -13.42 15.07 6.19
N VAL A 220 -13.57 13.77 6.49
CA VAL A 220 -13.97 12.74 5.52
C VAL A 220 -15.33 13.08 4.91
N GLU A 221 -16.32 13.39 5.75
CA GLU A 221 -17.67 13.76 5.32
C GLU A 221 -17.68 15.11 4.56
N ALA A 222 -16.93 16.11 5.02
CA ALA A 222 -16.83 17.41 4.36
C ALA A 222 -16.17 17.36 2.96
N ASN A 223 -15.26 16.42 2.73
CA ASN A 223 -14.65 16.18 1.41
C ASN A 223 -15.51 15.30 0.48
N GLY A 224 -16.71 14.89 0.93
CA GLY A 224 -17.64 14.04 0.18
C GLY A 224 -17.24 12.56 0.15
N TYR A 225 -16.28 12.15 0.97
CA TYR A 225 -15.87 10.76 1.11
C TYR A 225 -16.83 10.00 2.04
N ARG A 226 -16.86 8.68 1.92
CA ARG A 226 -17.64 7.82 2.81
C ARG A 226 -16.79 7.47 4.04
N PHE A 227 -17.35 7.63 5.24
CA PHE A 227 -16.78 7.09 6.48
C PHE A 227 -17.50 5.79 6.84
N ARG A 228 -16.77 4.73 7.18
CA ARG A 228 -17.34 3.47 7.68
C ARG A 228 -17.20 3.40 9.19
N GLU A 229 -18.32 3.36 9.88
CA GLU A 229 -18.33 3.08 11.32
C GLU A 229 -17.72 1.71 11.62
N PRO A 230 -16.91 1.57 12.69
CA PRO A 230 -16.39 0.29 13.13
C PRO A 230 -17.52 -0.74 13.33
N ALA A 231 -17.40 -1.90 12.70
CA ALA A 231 -18.34 -2.98 12.95
C ALA A 231 -18.19 -3.47 14.41
N PRO A 232 -19.30 -3.69 15.14
CA PRO A 232 -19.23 -4.29 16.47
C PRO A 232 -18.58 -5.67 16.39
N ASN A 233 -17.78 -6.05 17.39
CA ASN A 233 -17.10 -7.34 17.38
C ASN A 233 -18.12 -8.48 17.53
N GLU A 234 -18.33 -9.26 16.46
CA GLU A 234 -19.28 -10.38 16.40
C GLU A 234 -18.81 -11.63 17.17
N HIS A 235 -17.58 -11.65 17.69
CA HIS A 235 -16.99 -12.82 18.34
C HIS A 235 -16.55 -12.50 19.77
N PRO A 236 -17.22 -13.06 20.80
CA PRO A 236 -16.83 -12.85 22.19
C PRO A 236 -15.44 -13.45 22.43
N VAL A 237 -14.60 -12.70 23.14
CA VAL A 237 -13.29 -13.15 23.60
C VAL A 237 -13.49 -14.25 24.64
N THR A 238 -12.83 -15.39 24.46
CA THR A 238 -12.81 -16.49 25.44
C THR A 238 -11.52 -16.53 26.25
N LEU A 239 -10.43 -15.97 25.72
CA LEU A 239 -9.13 -15.90 26.38
C LEU A 239 -8.53 -14.48 26.31
N PRO A 240 -8.39 -13.77 27.43
CA PRO A 240 -7.64 -12.52 27.48
C PRO A 240 -6.17 -12.73 27.10
N ALA A 241 -5.56 -11.80 26.36
CA ALA A 241 -4.15 -11.91 26.00
C ALA A 241 -3.16 -11.77 27.18
N SER A 242 -3.64 -11.28 28.34
CA SER A 242 -2.91 -11.31 29.63
C SER A 242 -2.70 -12.73 30.14
N ASP A 243 -3.59 -13.65 29.79
CA ASP A 243 -3.68 -14.99 30.34
C ASP A 243 -2.95 -16.01 29.43
N LEU A 244 -2.45 -15.53 28.29
CA LEU A 244 -1.55 -16.30 27.43
C LEU A 244 -0.22 -16.54 28.14
N PRO A 245 0.32 -17.78 28.10
CA PRO A 245 1.62 -18.08 28.69
C PRO A 245 2.69 -17.17 28.09
N ASP A 246 3.71 -16.87 28.89
CA ASP A 246 4.84 -16.08 28.42
C ASP A 246 5.63 -16.84 27.34
N HIS A 247 5.84 -18.15 27.52
CA HIS A 247 6.69 -18.94 26.64
C HIS A 247 5.90 -19.90 25.72
N ILE A 248 6.26 -19.98 24.44
CA ILE A 248 5.58 -20.80 23.40
C ILE A 248 5.55 -22.32 23.68
N LYS A 249 6.56 -22.85 24.37
CA LYS A 249 6.59 -24.24 24.90
C LYS A 249 5.37 -24.55 25.78
N ASP A 250 4.87 -23.56 26.52
CA ASP A 250 3.74 -23.70 27.46
C ASP A 250 2.38 -23.38 26.81
N ALA A 251 2.35 -23.16 25.48
CA ALA A 251 1.11 -22.92 24.74
C ALA A 251 0.12 -24.09 24.90
N PRO A 252 -1.10 -23.83 25.45
CA PRO A 252 -2.04 -24.89 25.83
C PRO A 252 -2.63 -25.58 24.59
N GLU A 253 -3.00 -26.85 24.72
CA GLU A 253 -3.45 -27.66 23.58
C GLU A 253 -4.73 -27.13 22.92
N ASN A 254 -5.64 -26.53 23.70
CA ASN A 254 -6.88 -25.92 23.25
C ASN A 254 -6.72 -24.51 22.65
N ILE A 255 -5.51 -23.93 22.57
CA ILE A 255 -5.29 -22.55 22.08
C ILE A 255 -5.90 -22.28 20.70
N THR A 256 -6.06 -23.32 19.88
CA THR A 256 -6.62 -23.22 18.52
C THR A 256 -8.16 -23.16 18.49
N SER A 257 -8.82 -23.52 19.60
CA SER A 257 -10.26 -23.35 19.83
C SER A 257 -10.61 -22.00 20.46
N GLU A 258 -9.68 -21.40 21.19
CA GLU A 258 -9.88 -20.12 21.89
C GLU A 258 -9.96 -18.91 20.95
N VAL A 259 -10.70 -17.89 21.38
CA VAL A 259 -10.74 -16.55 20.79
C VAL A 259 -9.95 -15.61 21.70
N VAL A 260 -8.71 -15.30 21.28
CA VAL A 260 -7.79 -14.42 21.98
C VAL A 260 -8.23 -12.96 21.81
N GLY A 261 -8.34 -12.20 22.90
CA GLY A 261 -8.60 -10.76 22.86
C GLY A 261 -7.37 -9.97 22.39
N CYS A 262 -7.52 -9.08 21.41
CA CYS A 262 -6.42 -8.22 20.96
C CYS A 262 -6.10 -7.12 21.99
N THR A 263 -4.81 -6.88 22.23
CA THR A 263 -4.34 -5.81 23.14
C THR A 263 -4.41 -4.39 22.58
N GLU A 264 -4.73 -4.21 21.29
CA GLU A 264 -4.80 -2.89 20.62
C GLU A 264 -6.19 -2.50 20.10
N CYS A 265 -7.15 -3.43 20.06
CA CYS A 265 -8.50 -3.17 19.55
C CYS A 265 -9.48 -4.18 20.12
N GLU A 266 -10.78 -3.90 20.05
CA GLU A 266 -11.84 -4.70 20.66
C GLU A 266 -12.10 -6.08 20.00
N ARG A 267 -11.31 -6.45 18.98
CA ARG A 267 -11.49 -7.69 18.22
C ARG A 267 -10.89 -8.92 18.91
N GLY A 268 -11.65 -10.00 18.93
CA GLY A 268 -11.14 -11.35 19.12
C GLY A 268 -10.43 -11.90 17.87
N PHE A 269 -9.49 -12.83 18.03
CA PHE A 269 -8.85 -13.56 16.93
C PHE A 269 -8.48 -14.99 17.35
N ARG A 270 -8.34 -15.90 16.38
CA ARG A 270 -7.89 -17.27 16.62
C ARG A 270 -6.46 -17.48 16.13
N ILE A 271 -5.74 -18.38 16.77
CA ILE A 271 -4.40 -18.85 16.35
C ILE A 271 -4.57 -20.23 15.76
N VAL A 272 -4.28 -20.41 14.46
CA VAL A 272 -4.53 -21.68 13.76
C VAL A 272 -3.44 -22.73 14.07
N PRO A 273 -3.70 -24.05 13.95
CA PRO A 273 -2.71 -25.09 14.24
C PRO A 273 -1.38 -24.92 13.47
N ALA A 274 -1.44 -24.39 12.25
CA ALA A 274 -0.25 -24.07 11.44
C ALA A 274 0.57 -22.90 12.04
N GLU A 275 -0.08 -21.88 12.59
CA GLU A 275 0.60 -20.75 13.27
C GLU A 275 1.24 -21.25 14.57
N VAL A 276 0.54 -22.05 15.39
CA VAL A 276 1.14 -22.67 16.60
C VAL A 276 2.36 -23.52 16.25
N SER A 277 2.27 -24.33 15.20
CA SER A 277 3.37 -25.20 14.75
C SER A 277 4.58 -24.38 14.27
N PHE A 278 4.34 -23.31 13.50
CA PHE A 278 5.38 -22.38 13.07
C PHE A 278 6.05 -21.67 14.25
N LEU A 279 5.25 -21.14 15.20
CA LEU A 279 5.74 -20.44 16.38
C LEU A 279 6.59 -21.38 17.27
N LYS A 280 6.15 -22.63 17.49
CA LYS A 280 6.94 -23.66 18.19
C LYS A 280 8.24 -23.98 17.45
N ALA A 281 8.20 -24.18 16.14
CA ALA A 281 9.37 -24.50 15.33
C ALA A 281 10.39 -23.35 15.18
N ARG A 282 9.93 -22.09 15.30
CA ARG A 282 10.78 -20.88 15.27
C ARG A 282 11.13 -20.33 16.66
N ASN A 283 10.62 -20.95 17.72
CA ASN A 283 10.73 -20.48 19.10
C ASN A 283 10.34 -19.00 19.24
N LEU A 284 9.09 -18.68 18.91
CA LEU A 284 8.47 -17.35 18.95
C LEU A 284 7.18 -17.40 19.79
N PRO A 285 6.81 -16.33 20.52
CA PRO A 285 5.72 -16.37 21.49
C PRO A 285 4.35 -16.37 20.80
N LEU A 286 3.30 -16.74 21.53
CA LEU A 286 1.93 -16.58 21.04
C LEU A 286 1.61 -15.08 20.83
N PRO A 287 1.00 -14.69 19.69
CA PRO A 287 0.65 -13.30 19.44
C PRO A 287 -0.39 -12.79 20.44
N ARG A 288 -0.15 -11.59 21.00
CA ARG A 288 -1.10 -10.83 21.84
C ARG A 288 -1.88 -9.76 21.06
N ARG A 289 -1.64 -9.65 19.75
CA ARG A 289 -2.27 -8.71 18.82
C ARG A 289 -2.85 -9.47 17.63
N CYS A 290 -4.05 -9.10 17.21
CA CYS A 290 -4.71 -9.74 16.07
C CYS A 290 -3.92 -9.51 14.76
N PRO A 291 -4.10 -10.36 13.73
CA PRO A 291 -3.36 -10.24 12.47
C PRO A 291 -3.44 -8.84 11.84
N MET A 292 -4.60 -8.20 11.89
CA MET A 292 -4.80 -6.86 11.33
C MET A 292 -4.06 -5.75 12.09
N CYS A 293 -3.93 -5.85 13.42
CA CYS A 293 -3.12 -4.91 14.21
C CYS A 293 -1.62 -5.11 13.94
N ARG A 294 -1.15 -6.37 13.92
CA ARG A 294 0.24 -6.72 13.52
C ARG A 294 0.57 -6.24 12.09
N LEU A 295 -0.41 -6.22 11.20
CA LEU A 295 -0.27 -5.70 9.84
C LEU A 295 -0.26 -4.16 9.81
N LYS A 296 -1.18 -3.49 10.50
CA LYS A 296 -1.25 -2.01 10.56
C LYS A 296 -0.02 -1.40 11.24
N GLU A 297 0.60 -2.08 12.20
CA GLU A 297 1.92 -1.70 12.75
C GLU A 297 2.99 -1.58 11.66
N LYS A 298 3.09 -2.58 10.77
CA LYS A 298 4.06 -2.58 9.67
C LYS A 298 3.76 -1.49 8.65
N TYR A 299 2.50 -1.28 8.28
CA TYR A 299 2.09 -0.19 7.40
C TYR A 299 2.40 1.19 8.00
N ARG A 300 2.11 1.39 9.30
CA ARG A 300 2.50 2.62 10.02
C ARG A 300 4.01 2.85 10.03
N ALA A 301 4.81 1.79 10.20
CA ALA A 301 6.27 1.90 10.15
C ALA A 301 6.77 2.28 8.74
N TRP A 302 6.21 1.69 7.69
CA TRP A 302 6.49 2.06 6.30
C TRP A 302 6.09 3.51 6.01
N ILE A 303 4.86 3.92 6.34
CA ILE A 303 4.35 5.29 6.12
C ILE A 303 5.11 6.34 6.94
N LYS A 304 5.57 6.00 8.15
CA LYS A 304 6.47 6.87 8.93
C LYS A 304 7.77 7.16 8.18
N ASN A 305 8.26 6.19 7.40
CA ASN A 305 9.46 6.32 6.58
C ASN A 305 9.20 6.98 5.22
N LEU A 306 7.94 7.09 4.76
CA LEU A 306 7.53 7.84 3.55
C LEU A 306 7.41 9.36 3.78
N ARG A 307 8.17 9.92 4.73
CA ARG A 307 8.07 11.34 5.10
C ARG A 307 9.43 12.02 4.95
N THR A 308 9.46 13.12 4.19
CA THR A 308 10.55 14.09 4.24
C THR A 308 10.46 14.92 5.53
N PHE A 309 11.59 15.47 5.96
CA PHE A 309 11.62 16.33 7.14
C PHE A 309 12.55 17.51 6.91
N GLU A 310 12.03 18.74 7.02
CA GLU A 310 12.90 19.92 7.03
C GLU A 310 13.88 19.84 8.22
N ARG A 311 15.17 20.04 7.92
CA ARG A 311 16.27 19.97 8.87
C ARG A 311 17.28 21.06 8.59
N VAL A 312 18.00 21.45 9.64
CA VAL A 312 19.14 22.37 9.55
C VAL A 312 20.39 21.55 9.86
N CYS A 313 21.43 21.68 9.05
CA CYS A 313 22.70 21.00 9.30
C CYS A 313 23.44 21.64 10.48
N ASP A 314 23.58 20.92 11.60
CA ASP A 314 24.24 21.41 12.83
C ASP A 314 25.65 21.98 12.61
N LYS A 315 26.35 21.50 11.56
CA LYS A 315 27.72 21.94 11.24
C LYS A 315 27.78 23.25 10.46
N CYS A 316 26.80 23.57 9.61
CA CYS A 316 26.89 24.70 8.68
C CYS A 316 25.64 25.57 8.57
N GLY A 317 24.56 25.28 9.29
CA GLY A 317 23.33 26.07 9.27
C GLY A 317 22.52 25.99 7.97
N VAL A 318 22.88 25.10 7.04
CA VAL A 318 22.19 24.94 5.76
C VAL A 318 20.93 24.10 5.95
N ASN A 319 19.80 24.60 5.42
CA ASN A 319 18.54 23.88 5.38
C ASN A 319 18.59 22.75 4.35
N PHE A 320 18.03 21.59 4.69
CA PHE A 320 17.82 20.45 3.80
C PHE A 320 16.51 19.74 4.14
N VAL A 321 16.13 18.78 3.28
CA VAL A 321 14.88 18.01 3.30
C VAL A 321 15.21 16.53 3.14
#